data_AF-A0A558CWZ8-F1
#
_entry.id   AF-A0A558CWZ8-F1
#
_cell.length_a   1.000
_cell.length_b   1.000
_cell.length_c   1.000
_cell.angle_alpha   90.00
_cell.angle_beta   90.00
_cell.angle_gamma   90.00
#
_symmetry.space_group_name_H-M   'P 1'
#
loop_
_entity.id
_entity.type
_entity.pdbx_description
1 polymer ?
#
loop_
_entity_poly.entity_id
_entity_poly.type
_entity_poly.pdbx_seq_one_letter_code
_entity_poly.pdbx_strand_id
1 'polypeptide(L)'
;MTGCGDEAGTDFAPLRAVADALLYEGYQLHPCRESSPRNLVRRQSGVLAPRPWVERNGPVAAVVAGSVESWRQQTECVVEAREGDDVTLRARIRFLQTQGKSVERRGPGGRYTGVESLDVDGTRHLSFDEAVPHEADLVVPFGDLVDGFTAGIGAPGGEETSALGAVGRVVRRRWPLEAVARLRAEPVEGQDGVYRLRVRIENTNTAIGPGASRAVALRQALIATHILLGGCGLRFVSLLKPPEWARRPVAACQNIHTFPVLAGPYGSREHLLSAPIPLYDYPQSTPCSGGDRRDATEPLPV
;
A
#
# COMPACT_ATOMS: atom_id res chain seq x y z
N MET A 1 -12.55 -16.13 28.86
CA MET A 1 -13.46 -15.74 27.75
C MET A 1 -13.50 -14.23 27.70
N THR A 2 -12.52 -13.63 27.03
CA THR A 2 -12.58 -12.23 26.62
C THR A 2 -13.08 -12.27 25.19
N GLY A 3 -14.34 -11.89 24.98
CA GLY A 3 -14.93 -11.84 23.65
C GLY A 3 -14.07 -10.94 22.74
N CYS A 4 -13.85 -11.38 21.51
CA CYS A 4 -13.19 -10.56 20.50
C CYS A 4 -14.16 -9.40 20.20
N GLY A 5 -13.92 -8.26 20.84
CA GLY A 5 -14.72 -7.05 20.68
C GLY A 5 -14.73 -6.61 19.23
N ASP A 6 -15.93 -6.37 18.74
CA ASP A 6 -16.29 -6.10 17.35
C ASP A 6 -16.03 -4.65 16.94
N GLU A 7 -14.82 -4.14 17.18
CA GLU A 7 -14.41 -2.85 16.63
C GLU A 7 -13.48 -3.06 15.45
N ALA A 8 -14.08 -3.08 14.26
CA ALA A 8 -13.41 -3.22 12.95
C ALA A 8 -12.35 -2.14 12.62
N GLY A 9 -11.90 -1.34 13.59
CA GLY A 9 -10.92 -0.27 13.43
C GLY A 9 -9.70 -0.34 14.35
N THR A 10 -9.76 -1.05 15.49
CA THR A 10 -8.75 -0.96 16.56
C THR A 10 -7.68 -2.05 16.55
N ASP A 11 -7.91 -3.18 15.87
CA ASP A 11 -6.98 -4.33 15.87
C ASP A 11 -5.56 -3.95 15.40
N PHE A 12 -5.47 -3.09 14.40
CA PHE A 12 -4.19 -2.63 13.83
C PHE A 12 -3.69 -1.29 14.38
N ALA A 13 -4.33 -0.72 15.41
CA ALA A 13 -3.90 0.56 15.99
C ALA A 13 -2.40 0.59 16.39
N PRO A 14 -1.83 -0.47 17.01
CA PRO A 14 -0.40 -0.50 17.34
C PRO A 14 0.53 -0.46 16.13
N LEU A 15 0.03 -0.83 14.94
CA LEU A 15 0.81 -0.91 13.70
C LEU A 15 0.74 0.37 12.88
N ARG A 16 -0.15 1.29 13.22
CA ARG A 16 -0.50 2.44 12.37
C ARG A 16 0.71 3.28 12.02
N ALA A 17 1.56 3.59 13.00
CA ALA A 17 2.76 4.41 12.79
C ALA A 17 3.76 3.77 11.80
N VAL A 18 3.97 2.46 11.91
CA VAL A 18 4.86 1.71 11.00
C VAL A 18 4.25 1.62 9.61
N ALA A 19 2.96 1.30 9.52
CA ALA A 19 2.25 1.21 8.26
C ALA A 19 2.19 2.57 7.52
N ASP A 20 2.01 3.66 8.24
CA ASP A 20 2.06 5.02 7.70
C ASP A 20 3.49 5.38 7.23
N ALA A 21 4.52 5.00 7.99
CA ALA A 21 5.90 5.20 7.56
C ALA A 21 6.20 4.47 6.24
N LEU A 22 5.71 3.24 6.07
CA LEU A 22 5.88 2.46 4.84
C LEU A 22 5.18 3.08 3.62
N LEU A 23 4.02 3.75 3.79
CA LEU A 23 3.36 4.46 2.68
C LEU A 23 4.28 5.52 2.07
N TYR A 24 5.02 6.23 2.93
CA TYR A 24 5.82 7.38 2.54
C TYR A 24 7.32 7.10 2.48
N GLU A 25 7.75 5.87 2.74
CA GLU A 25 9.14 5.50 2.61
C GLU A 25 9.59 5.62 1.15
N GLY A 26 10.63 6.42 0.91
CA GLY A 26 11.05 6.79 -0.44
C GLY A 26 10.13 7.78 -1.15
N TYR A 27 9.04 8.23 -0.51
CA TYR A 27 8.12 9.24 -1.03
C TYR A 27 8.54 10.64 -0.55
N GLN A 28 9.30 11.36 -1.36
CA GLN A 28 9.49 12.80 -1.13
C GLN A 28 8.19 13.54 -1.49
N LEU A 29 7.52 14.09 -0.47
CA LEU A 29 6.28 14.89 -0.57
C LEU A 29 6.52 16.35 -1.05
N HIS A 30 7.75 16.73 -1.39
CA HIS A 30 8.08 18.11 -1.78
C HIS A 30 8.39 18.28 -3.27
N PRO A 31 7.97 19.40 -3.86
CA PRO A 31 8.09 19.64 -5.29
C PRO A 31 9.55 19.88 -5.67
N CYS A 32 10.18 18.87 -6.26
CA CYS A 32 11.40 19.08 -7.04
C CYS A 32 11.02 19.24 -8.51
N ARG A 33 11.45 20.38 -9.09
CA ARG A 33 11.42 20.72 -10.52
C ARG A 33 11.49 19.48 -11.41
N GLU A 34 10.58 19.35 -12.38
CA GLU A 34 10.56 18.28 -13.41
C GLU A 34 11.94 18.03 -14.06
N SER A 35 12.80 19.05 -14.14
CA SER A 35 14.15 19.00 -14.70
C SER A 35 15.27 18.53 -13.75
N SER A 36 14.98 18.14 -12.50
CA SER A 36 16.02 17.66 -11.59
C SER A 36 16.36 16.19 -11.87
N PRO A 37 17.64 15.81 -12.09
CA PRO A 37 18.06 14.40 -12.24
C PRO A 37 17.66 13.49 -11.07
N ARG A 38 17.35 14.09 -9.91
CA ARG A 38 16.82 13.42 -8.72
C ARG A 38 15.37 12.92 -8.86
N ASN A 39 14.61 13.40 -9.86
CA ASN A 39 13.26 12.89 -10.18
C ASN A 39 13.28 11.54 -10.91
N LEU A 40 14.43 11.11 -11.43
CA LEU A 40 14.54 9.94 -12.29
C LEU A 40 14.58 8.62 -11.52
N VAL A 41 14.80 8.64 -10.20
CA VAL A 41 14.84 7.44 -9.36
C VAL A 41 14.03 7.66 -8.09
N ARG A 42 12.71 7.58 -8.22
CA ARG A 42 11.81 7.35 -7.07
C ARG A 42 12.02 5.89 -6.65
N ARG A 43 12.68 5.63 -5.53
CA ARG A 43 12.75 4.27 -4.95
C ARG A 43 11.40 3.95 -4.28
N GLN A 44 10.37 3.76 -5.10
CA GLN A 44 9.05 3.32 -4.64
C GLN A 44 9.05 1.80 -4.62
N SER A 45 8.85 1.20 -3.44
CA SER A 45 8.67 -0.24 -3.29
C SER A 45 7.20 -0.61 -3.26
N GLY A 46 6.86 -1.84 -3.64
CA GLY A 46 5.48 -2.34 -3.60
C GLY A 46 4.56 -1.71 -4.63
N VAL A 47 5.10 -1.37 -5.80
CA VAL A 47 4.33 -0.86 -6.94
C VAL A 47 3.71 -2.02 -7.69
N LEU A 48 2.38 -2.08 -7.69
CA LEU A 48 1.58 -3.01 -8.48
C LEU A 48 0.99 -2.26 -9.68
N ALA A 49 1.70 -2.25 -10.79
CA ALA A 49 1.32 -1.59 -12.04
C ALA A 49 0.50 -2.53 -12.96
N PRO A 50 -0.21 -1.98 -13.97
CA PRO A 50 -0.96 -2.79 -14.94
C PRO A 50 -0.10 -3.87 -15.60
N ARG A 51 -0.60 -5.11 -15.61
CA ARG A 51 0.14 -6.28 -16.11
C ARG A 51 0.69 -6.12 -17.54
N PRO A 52 -0.07 -5.62 -18.54
CA PRO A 52 0.47 -5.45 -19.89
C PRO A 52 1.68 -4.53 -19.97
N TRP A 53 1.73 -3.51 -19.11
CA TRP A 53 2.85 -2.58 -19.02
C TRP A 53 4.09 -3.23 -18.41
N VAL A 54 3.89 -3.92 -17.29
CA VAL A 54 4.96 -4.60 -16.54
C VAL A 54 5.63 -5.70 -17.37
N GLU A 55 4.84 -6.54 -18.06
CA GLU A 55 5.35 -7.70 -18.80
C GLU A 55 5.95 -7.33 -20.17
N ARG A 56 5.88 -6.07 -20.61
CA ARG A 56 6.38 -5.63 -21.94
C ARG A 56 7.84 -6.02 -22.20
N ASN A 57 8.69 -5.90 -21.18
CA ASN A 57 10.13 -6.14 -21.31
C ASN A 57 10.54 -7.54 -20.83
N GLY A 58 9.56 -8.45 -20.67
CA GLY A 58 9.76 -9.79 -20.15
C GLY A 58 9.16 -9.99 -18.76
N PRO A 59 9.25 -11.21 -18.21
CA PRO A 59 8.71 -11.52 -16.89
C PRO A 59 9.45 -10.74 -15.80
N VAL A 60 8.72 -10.24 -14.81
CA VAL A 60 9.32 -9.67 -13.60
C VAL A 60 9.92 -10.80 -12.77
N ALA A 61 11.22 -10.73 -12.53
CA ALA A 61 11.91 -11.69 -11.68
C ALA A 61 11.28 -11.70 -10.27
N ALA A 62 10.88 -12.87 -9.79
CA ALA A 62 10.38 -13.00 -8.43
C ALA A 62 11.54 -12.74 -7.45
N VAL A 63 11.42 -11.66 -6.68
CA VAL A 63 12.35 -11.30 -5.61
C VAL A 63 11.55 -11.06 -4.34
N VAL A 64 12.13 -11.33 -3.17
CA VAL A 64 11.41 -11.17 -1.89
C VAL A 64 11.11 -9.69 -1.62
N ALA A 65 12.05 -8.78 -1.86
CA ALA A 65 11.79 -7.35 -1.71
C ALA A 65 10.95 -6.81 -2.88
N GLY A 66 10.02 -5.90 -2.60
CA GLY A 66 9.20 -5.18 -3.58
C GLY A 66 9.93 -4.01 -4.23
N SER A 67 11.26 -4.07 -4.41
CA SER A 67 12.06 -3.02 -5.05
C SER A 67 11.88 -2.93 -6.58
N VAL A 68 11.04 -3.79 -7.15
CA VAL A 68 10.69 -3.83 -8.57
C VAL A 68 9.21 -3.53 -8.76
N GLU A 69 8.88 -2.97 -9.92
CA GLU A 69 7.50 -2.78 -10.35
C GLU A 69 6.96 -4.10 -10.85
N SER A 70 5.94 -4.61 -10.19
CA SER A 70 5.29 -5.86 -10.55
C SER A 70 3.81 -5.60 -10.83
N TRP A 71 3.07 -6.61 -11.26
CA TRP A 71 1.61 -6.54 -11.35
C TRP A 71 0.93 -7.29 -10.21
N ARG A 72 1.72 -8.01 -9.41
CA ARG A 72 1.25 -8.79 -8.27
C ARG A 72 2.25 -8.81 -7.12
N GLN A 73 1.73 -9.10 -5.93
CA GLN A 73 2.49 -9.46 -4.74
C GLN A 73 1.90 -10.73 -4.14
N GLN A 74 2.76 -11.54 -3.52
CA GLN A 74 2.32 -12.73 -2.78
C GLN A 74 3.03 -12.78 -1.45
N THR A 75 2.23 -12.97 -0.40
CA THR A 75 2.69 -13.19 0.97
C THR A 75 2.26 -14.58 1.40
N GLU A 76 3.20 -15.36 1.89
CA GLU A 76 2.96 -16.61 2.57
C GLU A 76 3.55 -16.55 3.98
N CYS A 77 2.76 -16.99 4.95
CA CYS A 77 3.18 -17.11 6.34
C CYS A 77 2.57 -18.35 6.97
N VAL A 78 3.15 -18.78 8.08
CA VAL A 78 2.63 -19.89 8.89
C VAL A 78 1.82 -19.30 10.05
N VAL A 79 0.62 -19.83 10.25
CA VAL A 79 -0.31 -19.39 11.29
C VAL A 79 -0.87 -20.59 12.03
N GLU A 80 -0.88 -20.50 13.36
CA GLU A 80 -1.63 -21.40 14.23
C GLU A 80 -3.05 -20.82 14.36
N ALA A 81 -4.07 -21.62 14.04
CA ALA A 81 -5.47 -21.27 14.21
C ALA A 81 -6.07 -22.14 15.32
N ARG A 82 -6.79 -21.52 16.25
CA ARG A 82 -7.55 -22.25 17.27
C ARG A 82 -8.66 -23.08 16.58
N GLU A 83 -9.09 -24.16 17.22
CA GLU A 83 -10.33 -24.83 16.85
C GLU A 83 -11.57 -23.96 17.17
N GLY A 84 -12.52 -23.91 16.26
CA GLY A 84 -13.81 -23.26 16.45
C GLY A 84 -14.23 -22.37 15.28
N ASP A 85 -15.53 -22.17 15.14
CA ASP A 85 -16.12 -21.41 14.04
C ASP A 85 -16.02 -19.88 14.22
N ASP A 86 -15.55 -19.43 15.39
CA ASP A 86 -15.37 -18.02 15.73
C ASP A 86 -13.99 -17.45 15.34
N VAL A 87 -13.14 -18.27 14.71
CA VAL A 87 -11.82 -17.85 14.24
C VAL A 87 -11.96 -17.04 12.96
N THR A 88 -11.36 -15.85 12.96
CA THR A 88 -11.45 -14.90 11.85
C THR A 88 -10.08 -14.36 11.48
N LEU A 89 -9.84 -14.22 10.18
CA LEU A 89 -8.71 -13.46 9.64
C LEU A 89 -9.18 -12.05 9.31
N ARG A 90 -8.42 -11.06 9.78
CA ARG A 90 -8.51 -9.67 9.32
C ARG A 90 -7.29 -9.37 8.46
N ALA A 91 -7.54 -8.86 7.26
CA ALA A 91 -6.51 -8.39 6.35
C ALA A 91 -6.81 -6.95 5.93
N ARG A 92 -5.92 -6.02 6.30
CA ARG A 92 -5.96 -4.62 5.88
C ARG A 92 -4.91 -4.38 4.82
N ILE A 93 -5.33 -4.19 3.58
CA ILE A 93 -4.46 -3.84 2.45
C ILE A 93 -4.37 -2.33 2.37
N ARG A 94 -3.15 -1.79 2.38
CA ARG A 94 -2.88 -0.35 2.30
C ARG A 94 -2.08 -0.05 1.05
N PHE A 95 -2.43 1.04 0.37
CA PHE A 95 -1.74 1.51 -0.84
C PHE A 95 -2.00 3.00 -1.08
N LEU A 96 -1.18 3.62 -1.91
CA LEU A 96 -1.35 4.97 -2.41
C LEU A 96 -1.94 4.93 -3.84
N GLN A 97 -2.87 5.84 -4.11
CA GLN A 97 -3.36 6.18 -5.44
C GLN A 97 -2.75 7.51 -5.89
N THR A 98 -2.22 7.55 -7.11
CA THR A 98 -1.71 8.79 -7.72
C THR A 98 -2.87 9.74 -8.03
N GLN A 99 -2.72 11.01 -7.63
CA GLN A 99 -3.63 12.10 -7.96
C GLN A 99 -2.88 13.20 -8.70
N GLY A 100 -3.22 13.42 -9.97
CA GLY A 100 -2.62 14.50 -10.75
C GLY A 100 -3.22 15.84 -10.33
N LYS A 101 -2.41 16.77 -9.83
CA LYS A 101 -2.80 18.15 -9.58
C LYS A 101 -2.28 19.04 -10.72
N SER A 102 -3.21 19.58 -11.49
CA SER A 102 -2.94 20.55 -12.55
C SER A 102 -3.40 21.94 -12.13
N VAL A 103 -2.51 22.92 -12.18
CA VAL A 103 -2.82 24.33 -12.05
C VAL A 103 -3.06 24.88 -13.45
N GLU A 104 -4.20 25.52 -13.66
CA GLU A 104 -4.58 26.07 -14.96
C GLU A 104 -4.80 27.57 -14.85
N ARG A 105 -4.14 28.34 -15.72
CA ARG A 105 -4.35 29.78 -15.85
C ARG A 105 -5.55 30.04 -16.75
N ARG A 106 -6.39 31.01 -16.38
CA ARG A 106 -7.47 31.51 -17.23
C ARG A 106 -6.89 32.57 -18.19
N GLY A 107 -6.95 32.28 -19.48
CA GLY A 107 -6.52 33.18 -20.54
C GLY A 107 -7.67 34.06 -21.07
N PRO A 108 -7.37 34.92 -22.07
CA PRO A 108 -8.37 35.71 -22.79
C PRO A 108 -9.50 34.81 -23.32
N GLY A 109 -10.75 35.30 -23.27
CA GLY A 109 -11.93 34.52 -23.67
C GLY A 109 -12.33 33.42 -22.68
N GLY A 110 -11.69 33.32 -21.51
CA GLY A 110 -12.07 32.39 -20.45
C GLY A 110 -11.53 30.96 -20.60
N ARG A 111 -10.66 30.70 -21.59
CA ARG A 111 -10.02 29.40 -21.81
C ARG A 111 -9.00 29.10 -20.71
N TYR A 112 -9.02 27.89 -20.17
CA TYR A 112 -8.01 27.42 -19.22
C TYR A 112 -6.83 26.75 -19.93
N THR A 113 -5.62 26.96 -19.43
CA THR A 113 -4.40 26.31 -19.93
C THR A 113 -3.51 25.90 -18.76
N GLY A 114 -3.07 24.64 -18.74
CA GLY A 114 -2.18 24.12 -17.72
C GLY A 114 -0.85 24.88 -17.66
N VAL A 115 -0.37 25.16 -16.45
CA VAL A 115 0.90 25.84 -16.17
C VAL A 115 1.63 25.10 -15.06
N GLU A 116 2.97 25.16 -15.04
CA GLU A 116 3.76 24.54 -13.95
C GLU A 116 3.47 25.20 -12.60
N SER A 117 3.28 26.52 -12.60
CA SER A 117 2.94 27.28 -11.39
C SER A 117 2.10 28.52 -11.67
N LEU A 118 1.28 28.93 -10.70
CA LEU A 118 0.52 30.17 -10.71
C LEU A 118 0.54 30.81 -9.33
N ASP A 119 0.96 32.08 -9.25
CA ASP A 119 0.91 32.87 -8.02
C ASP A 119 -0.43 33.59 -7.93
N VAL A 120 -1.16 33.38 -6.84
CA VAL A 120 -2.49 33.98 -6.57
C VAL A 120 -2.52 34.43 -5.12
N ASP A 121 -2.84 35.69 -4.89
CA ASP A 121 -2.94 36.29 -3.54
C ASP A 121 -1.71 36.00 -2.65
N GLY A 122 -0.51 36.09 -3.23
CA GLY A 122 0.76 35.83 -2.53
C GLY A 122 1.08 34.34 -2.32
N THR A 123 0.22 33.42 -2.74
CA THR A 123 0.43 31.97 -2.64
C THR A 123 0.82 31.37 -3.99
N ARG A 124 1.91 30.61 -4.02
CA ARG A 124 2.36 29.90 -5.22
C ARG A 124 1.71 28.52 -5.33
N HIS A 125 0.85 28.34 -6.32
CA HIS A 125 0.25 27.04 -6.63
C HIS A 125 1.11 26.30 -7.67
N LEU A 126 1.44 25.03 -7.40
CA LEU A 126 2.26 24.18 -8.28
C LEU A 126 1.44 23.02 -8.85
N SER A 127 1.74 22.66 -10.10
CA SER A 127 1.30 21.42 -10.74
C SER A 127 2.26 20.29 -10.40
N PHE A 128 1.74 19.18 -9.89
CA PHE A 128 2.51 17.97 -9.54
C PHE A 128 1.58 16.78 -9.25
N ASP A 129 2.15 15.58 -9.15
CA ASP A 129 1.39 14.41 -8.69
C ASP A 129 1.38 14.33 -7.16
N GLU A 130 0.18 14.32 -6.59
CA GLU A 130 -0.13 14.03 -5.18
C GLU A 130 -0.35 12.51 -4.99
N ALA A 131 -0.32 12.03 -3.74
CA ALA A 131 -0.69 10.66 -3.40
C ALA A 131 -1.79 10.63 -2.34
N VAL A 132 -2.81 9.80 -2.60
CA VAL A 132 -3.96 9.61 -1.70
C VAL A 132 -3.88 8.21 -1.10
N PRO A 133 -3.84 8.06 0.23
CA PRO A 133 -3.84 6.74 0.87
C PRO A 133 -5.22 6.10 0.82
N HIS A 134 -5.23 4.80 0.59
CA HIS A 134 -6.42 3.95 0.62
C HIS A 134 -6.18 2.72 1.47
N GLU A 135 -7.25 2.24 2.09
CA GLU A 135 -7.30 1.03 2.91
C GLU A 135 -8.46 0.17 2.39
N ALA A 136 -8.22 -1.12 2.21
CA ALA A 136 -9.25 -2.12 1.95
C ALA A 136 -9.20 -3.15 3.07
N ASP A 137 -10.31 -3.29 3.79
CA ASP A 137 -10.44 -4.19 4.93
C ASP A 137 -11.24 -5.43 4.55
N LEU A 138 -10.64 -6.59 4.80
CA LEU A 138 -11.27 -7.89 4.63
C LEU A 138 -11.35 -8.57 5.99
N VAL A 139 -12.54 -9.04 6.36
CA VAL A 139 -12.78 -9.89 7.54
C VAL A 139 -13.39 -11.19 7.03
N VAL A 140 -12.69 -12.30 7.23
CA VAL A 140 -13.05 -13.59 6.65
C VAL A 140 -13.06 -14.66 7.74
N PRO A 141 -14.15 -15.43 7.89
CA PRO A 141 -14.13 -16.66 8.70
C PRO A 141 -12.98 -17.55 8.24
N PHE A 142 -12.19 -18.08 9.18
CA PHE A 142 -10.96 -18.78 8.81
C PHE A 142 -11.23 -20.08 8.04
N GLY A 143 -12.37 -20.74 8.29
CA GLY A 143 -12.82 -21.91 7.54
C GLY A 143 -12.98 -21.66 6.03
N ASP A 144 -13.50 -20.50 5.65
CA ASP A 144 -13.71 -20.13 4.23
C ASP A 144 -12.39 -20.00 3.46
N LEU A 145 -11.27 -19.77 4.16
CA LEU A 145 -9.96 -19.66 3.53
C LEU A 145 -9.44 -21.01 3.03
N VAL A 146 -9.94 -22.13 3.54
CA VAL A 146 -9.52 -23.48 3.11
C VAL A 146 -9.94 -23.74 1.66
N ASP A 147 -11.18 -23.38 1.34
CA ASP A 147 -11.74 -23.44 -0.01
C ASP A 147 -11.20 -22.30 -0.90
N GLY A 148 -10.81 -21.19 -0.27
CA GLY A 148 -10.22 -20.03 -0.90
C GLY A 148 -11.20 -18.87 -1.01
N PHE A 149 -10.71 -17.68 -0.72
CA PHE A 149 -11.50 -16.45 -0.69
C PHE A 149 -10.96 -15.44 -1.71
N THR A 150 -11.86 -14.74 -2.40
CA THR A 150 -11.49 -13.70 -3.38
C THR A 150 -12.36 -12.46 -3.18
N ALA A 151 -11.73 -11.29 -3.11
CA ALA A 151 -12.41 -10.00 -3.02
C ALA A 151 -11.82 -8.99 -4.00
N GLY A 152 -12.68 -8.17 -4.61
CA GLY A 152 -12.26 -6.98 -5.34
C GLY A 152 -11.80 -5.89 -4.37
N ILE A 153 -10.69 -5.24 -4.69
CA ILE A 153 -10.16 -4.08 -3.97
C ILE A 153 -9.80 -2.98 -4.96
N GLY A 154 -9.65 -1.75 -4.50
CA GLY A 154 -9.30 -0.65 -5.38
C GLY A 154 -9.67 0.71 -4.81
N ALA A 155 -9.68 1.70 -5.68
CA ALA A 155 -10.05 3.06 -5.34
C ALA A 155 -10.78 3.70 -6.53
N PRO A 156 -11.85 4.49 -6.29
CA PRO A 156 -12.55 5.16 -7.36
C PRO A 156 -11.66 6.21 -8.04
N GLY A 157 -11.92 6.45 -9.33
CA GLY A 157 -11.41 7.64 -10.00
C GLY A 157 -12.24 8.88 -9.65
N GLY A 158 -11.85 10.03 -10.16
CA GLY A 158 -12.64 11.25 -10.02
C GLY A 158 -11.87 12.49 -10.45
N GLU A 159 -12.60 13.59 -10.60
CA GLU A 159 -12.02 14.89 -10.90
C GLU A 159 -12.67 15.96 -10.00
N GLU A 160 -11.85 16.77 -9.37
CA GLU A 160 -12.26 17.86 -8.48
C GLU A 160 -11.62 19.15 -8.99
N THR A 161 -12.41 20.22 -9.09
CA THR A 161 -11.94 21.52 -9.55
C THR A 161 -12.18 22.58 -8.48
N SER A 162 -11.14 23.34 -8.14
CA SER A 162 -11.21 24.47 -7.22
C SER A 162 -10.79 25.75 -7.92
N ALA A 163 -11.59 26.81 -7.83
CA ALA A 163 -11.23 28.10 -8.42
C ALA A 163 -10.08 28.77 -7.67
N LEU A 164 -9.19 29.44 -8.41
CA LEU A 164 -8.16 30.33 -7.87
C LEU A 164 -8.53 31.77 -8.25
N GLY A 165 -9.65 32.24 -7.71
CA GLY A 165 -10.24 33.52 -8.09
C GLY A 165 -10.57 33.61 -9.59
N ALA A 166 -10.42 34.81 -10.17
CA ALA A 166 -10.69 35.04 -11.59
C ALA A 166 -9.52 34.63 -12.52
N VAL A 167 -8.35 34.31 -11.95
CA VAL A 167 -7.08 34.15 -12.70
C VAL A 167 -6.76 32.70 -13.07
N GLY A 168 -7.41 31.72 -12.45
CA GLY A 168 -7.14 30.31 -12.73
C GLY A 168 -7.97 29.33 -11.91
N ARG A 169 -7.59 28.05 -11.97
CA ARG A 169 -8.18 26.95 -11.18
C ARG A 169 -7.15 25.85 -10.93
N VAL A 170 -7.41 25.03 -9.92
CA VAL A 170 -6.71 23.76 -9.68
C VAL A 170 -7.65 22.63 -10.04
N VAL A 171 -7.18 21.71 -10.87
CA VAL A 171 -7.88 20.46 -11.23
C VAL A 171 -7.10 19.30 -10.61
N ARG A 172 -7.76 18.51 -9.77
CA ARG A 172 -7.24 17.28 -9.19
C ARG A 172 -7.93 16.10 -9.81
N ARG A 173 -7.16 15.19 -10.39
CA ARG A 173 -7.68 14.01 -11.07
C ARG A 173 -7.09 12.74 -10.50
N ARG A 174 -7.96 11.78 -10.21
CA ARG A 174 -7.63 10.40 -9.84
C ARG A 174 -8.12 9.46 -10.94
N TRP A 175 -7.35 8.42 -11.20
CA TRP A 175 -7.72 7.33 -12.12
C TRP A 175 -8.15 6.11 -11.31
N PRO A 176 -9.20 5.41 -11.70
CA PRO A 176 -9.69 4.25 -10.94
C PRO A 176 -8.61 3.18 -10.85
N LEU A 177 -8.47 2.60 -9.66
CA LEU A 177 -7.63 1.44 -9.39
C LEU A 177 -8.52 0.22 -9.25
N GLU A 178 -8.16 -0.85 -9.95
CA GLU A 178 -8.85 -2.13 -9.94
C GLU A 178 -7.84 -3.22 -9.60
N ALA A 179 -8.07 -3.91 -8.50
CA ALA A 179 -7.24 -5.02 -8.05
C ALA A 179 -8.08 -6.10 -7.39
N VAL A 180 -7.47 -7.27 -7.22
CA VAL A 180 -8.10 -8.41 -6.56
C VAL A 180 -7.18 -8.94 -5.48
N ALA A 181 -7.76 -9.22 -4.31
CA ALA A 181 -7.13 -9.95 -3.22
C ALA A 181 -7.62 -11.40 -3.21
N ARG A 182 -6.68 -12.36 -3.25
CA ARG A 182 -6.93 -13.81 -3.17
C ARG A 182 -6.27 -14.37 -1.92
N LEU A 183 -7.06 -14.96 -1.05
CA LEU A 183 -6.62 -15.49 0.23
C LEU A 183 -6.88 -17.01 0.27
N ARG A 184 -5.92 -17.77 0.79
CA ARG A 184 -6.06 -19.22 0.96
C ARG A 184 -5.29 -19.70 2.19
N ALA A 185 -5.86 -20.62 2.94
CA ALA A 185 -5.22 -21.32 4.05
C ALA A 185 -5.07 -22.80 3.69
N GLU A 186 -3.84 -23.30 3.70
CA GLU A 186 -3.54 -24.72 3.42
C GLU A 186 -3.02 -25.38 4.69
N PRO A 187 -3.57 -26.54 5.12
CA PRO A 187 -3.07 -27.22 6.30
C PRO A 187 -1.60 -27.65 6.11
N VAL A 188 -0.82 -27.54 7.17
CA VAL A 188 0.57 -28.02 7.19
C VAL A 188 0.58 -29.49 7.59
N GLU A 189 1.14 -30.34 6.74
CA GLU A 189 1.20 -31.79 7.00
C GLU A 189 1.83 -32.13 8.35
N GLY A 190 1.14 -32.95 9.14
CA GLY A 190 1.63 -33.44 10.43
C GLY A 190 1.62 -32.40 11.56
N GLN A 191 0.92 -31.27 11.40
CA GLN A 191 0.74 -30.24 12.43
C GLN A 191 -0.73 -29.80 12.50
N ASP A 192 -1.47 -30.32 13.47
CA ASP A 192 -2.89 -29.98 13.65
C ASP A 192 -3.05 -28.49 14.04
N GLY A 193 -4.05 -27.83 13.46
CA GLY A 193 -4.31 -26.40 13.69
C GLY A 193 -3.27 -25.45 13.08
N VAL A 194 -2.32 -25.95 12.27
CA VAL A 194 -1.31 -25.13 11.61
C VAL A 194 -1.59 -25.02 10.12
N TYR A 195 -1.54 -23.80 9.61
CA TYR A 195 -1.83 -23.49 8.22
C TYR A 195 -0.75 -22.62 7.60
N ARG A 196 -0.51 -22.82 6.31
CA ARG A 196 0.14 -21.85 5.45
C ARG A 196 -0.93 -20.91 4.89
N LEU A 197 -0.92 -19.66 5.36
CA LEU A 197 -1.77 -18.61 4.85
C LEU A 197 -1.07 -17.93 3.68
N ARG A 198 -1.73 -17.92 2.52
CA ARG A 198 -1.34 -17.19 1.32
C ARG A 198 -2.27 -16.01 1.10
N VAL A 199 -1.71 -14.83 0.90
CA VAL A 199 -2.42 -13.63 0.46
C VAL A 199 -1.76 -13.11 -0.80
N ARG A 200 -2.53 -12.99 -1.88
CA ARG A 200 -2.05 -12.51 -3.18
C ARG A 200 -2.85 -11.30 -3.63
N ILE A 201 -2.16 -10.22 -3.96
CA ILE A 201 -2.75 -8.98 -4.45
C ILE A 201 -2.33 -8.81 -5.91
N GLU A 202 -3.29 -8.53 -6.79
CA GLU A 202 -3.07 -8.43 -8.23
C GLU A 202 -3.75 -7.19 -8.77
N ASN A 203 -2.99 -6.34 -9.47
CA ASN A 203 -3.57 -5.28 -10.27
C ASN A 203 -4.22 -5.90 -11.52
N THR A 204 -5.52 -5.67 -11.68
CA THR A 204 -6.31 -6.23 -12.78
C THR A 204 -6.64 -5.20 -13.86
N ASN A 205 -6.19 -3.96 -13.71
CA ASN A 205 -6.44 -2.91 -14.69
C ASN A 205 -5.71 -3.20 -16.00
N THR A 206 -6.43 -3.04 -17.12
CA THR A 206 -5.93 -3.28 -18.49
C THR A 206 -5.97 -2.03 -19.37
N ALA A 207 -6.39 -0.87 -18.83
CA ALA A 207 -6.57 0.35 -19.62
C ALA A 207 -5.24 1.00 -20.06
N ILE A 208 -4.13 0.76 -19.34
CA ILE A 208 -2.80 1.16 -19.81
C ILE A 208 -2.19 0.05 -20.69
N GLY A 209 -1.87 0.41 -21.93
CA GLY A 209 -1.14 -0.46 -22.86
C GLY A 209 0.38 -0.54 -22.59
N PRO A 210 1.06 -1.53 -23.19
CA PRO A 210 2.47 -1.83 -22.92
C PRO A 210 3.42 -0.65 -23.23
N GLY A 211 3.12 0.17 -24.23
CA GLY A 211 3.97 1.28 -24.67
C GLY A 211 3.87 2.56 -23.83
N ALA A 212 3.07 2.58 -22.77
CA ALA A 212 2.89 3.77 -21.95
C ALA A 212 4.17 4.17 -21.20
N SER A 213 4.33 5.47 -20.93
CA SER A 213 5.39 5.92 -20.04
C SER A 213 5.15 5.44 -18.60
N ARG A 214 6.22 5.33 -17.81
CA ARG A 214 6.12 4.98 -16.39
C ARG A 214 5.14 5.89 -15.63
N ALA A 215 5.19 7.20 -15.88
CA ALA A 215 4.28 8.16 -15.25
C ALA A 215 2.80 7.87 -15.56
N VAL A 216 2.49 7.41 -16.77
CA VAL A 216 1.12 7.00 -17.14
C VAL A 216 0.74 5.69 -16.47
N ALA A 217 1.65 4.71 -16.40
CA ALA A 217 1.39 3.43 -15.73
C ALA A 217 1.12 3.60 -14.22
N LEU A 218 1.85 4.49 -13.55
CA LEU A 218 1.68 4.77 -12.11
C LEU A 218 0.33 5.38 -11.75
N ARG A 219 -0.40 5.97 -12.71
CA ARG A 219 -1.77 6.47 -12.48
C ARG A 219 -2.76 5.35 -12.22
N GLN A 220 -2.47 4.16 -12.70
CA GLN A 220 -3.28 2.96 -12.52
C GLN A 220 -2.57 1.90 -11.67
N ALA A 221 -1.53 2.28 -10.94
CA ALA A 221 -0.80 1.38 -10.04
C ALA A 221 -1.23 1.56 -8.58
N LEU A 222 -1.23 0.47 -7.82
CA LEU A 222 -1.23 0.54 -6.37
C LEU A 222 0.22 0.78 -5.93
N ILE A 223 0.49 1.86 -5.21
CA ILE A 223 1.85 2.26 -4.81
C ILE A 223 2.05 1.98 -3.31
N ALA A 224 3.25 1.58 -2.90
CA ALA A 224 3.57 1.25 -1.51
C ALA A 224 2.62 0.19 -0.92
N THR A 225 2.24 -0.79 -1.74
CA THR A 225 1.28 -1.83 -1.34
C THR A 225 1.87 -2.70 -0.23
N HIS A 226 1.16 -2.77 0.90
CA HIS A 226 1.50 -3.61 2.04
C HIS A 226 0.23 -4.10 2.75
N ILE A 227 0.38 -5.15 3.55
CA ILE A 227 -0.75 -5.85 4.18
C ILE A 227 -0.50 -5.95 5.68
N LEU A 228 -1.51 -5.61 6.48
CA LEU A 228 -1.56 -5.93 7.91
C LEU A 228 -2.49 -7.13 8.08
N LEU A 229 -1.99 -8.18 8.73
CA LEU A 229 -2.72 -9.40 9.02
C LEU A 229 -2.89 -9.53 10.54
N GLY A 230 -4.08 -9.93 10.95
CA GLY A 230 -4.50 -10.08 12.34
C GLY A 230 -5.79 -10.88 12.44
N GLY A 231 -6.44 -10.85 13.59
CA GLY A 231 -7.77 -11.45 13.76
C GLY A 231 -7.90 -12.31 15.03
N CYS A 232 -9.10 -12.84 15.22
CA CYS A 232 -9.45 -13.56 16.45
C CYS A 232 -9.02 -15.03 16.34
N GLY A 233 -8.32 -15.54 17.35
CA GLY A 233 -7.94 -16.96 17.41
C GLY A 233 -6.76 -17.37 16.52
N LEU A 234 -5.98 -16.40 16.02
CA LEU A 234 -4.83 -16.63 15.16
C LEU A 234 -3.52 -16.28 15.87
N ARG A 235 -2.47 -17.06 15.62
CA ARG A 235 -1.10 -16.79 16.07
C ARG A 235 -0.10 -17.00 14.93
N PHE A 236 0.50 -15.93 14.46
CA PHE A 236 1.49 -15.96 13.39
C PHE A 236 2.84 -16.47 13.88
N VAL A 237 3.57 -17.15 13.02
CA VAL A 237 4.92 -17.63 13.27
C VAL A 237 5.93 -16.67 12.64
N SER A 238 7.02 -16.37 13.34
CA SER A 238 8.14 -15.60 12.76
C SER A 238 8.78 -16.36 11.60
N LEU A 239 8.91 -15.72 10.44
CA LEU A 239 9.66 -16.28 9.32
C LEU A 239 11.17 -16.09 9.48
N LEU A 240 11.60 -15.12 10.28
CA LEU A 240 13.02 -14.81 10.52
C LEU A 240 13.64 -15.71 11.59
N LYS A 241 12.85 -16.00 12.63
CA LYS A 241 13.25 -16.80 13.79
C LYS A 241 12.18 -17.86 14.09
N PRO A 242 11.92 -18.80 13.16
CA PRO A 242 10.91 -19.82 13.36
C PRO A 242 11.29 -20.77 14.51
N PRO A 243 10.32 -21.21 15.34
CA PRO A 243 10.52 -22.33 16.26
C PRO A 243 10.85 -23.61 15.48
N GLU A 244 11.45 -24.59 16.15
CA GLU A 244 12.00 -25.79 15.50
C GLU A 244 10.99 -26.52 14.62
N TRP A 245 9.77 -26.73 15.13
CA TRP A 245 8.69 -27.40 14.40
C TRP A 245 8.28 -26.65 13.12
N ALA A 246 8.40 -25.32 13.09
CA ALA A 246 7.97 -24.49 11.99
C ALA A 246 9.05 -24.21 10.94
N ARG A 247 10.30 -24.64 11.16
CA ARG A 247 11.42 -24.39 10.24
C ARG A 247 11.13 -24.87 8.82
N ARG A 248 10.60 -26.09 8.67
CA ARG A 248 10.25 -26.66 7.36
C ARG A 248 9.06 -25.94 6.71
N PRO A 249 7.91 -25.75 7.38
CA PRO A 249 6.79 -24.96 6.84
C PRO A 249 7.18 -23.54 6.41
N VAL A 250 7.98 -22.84 7.22
CA VAL A 250 8.47 -21.49 6.90
C VAL A 250 9.41 -21.50 5.69
N ALA A 251 10.34 -22.47 5.61
CA ALA A 251 11.23 -22.59 4.45
C ALA A 251 10.48 -22.89 3.13
N ALA A 252 9.28 -23.48 3.21
CA ALA A 252 8.43 -23.74 2.06
C ALA A 252 7.57 -22.52 1.63
N CYS A 253 7.60 -21.42 2.38
CA CYS A 253 6.85 -20.20 2.05
C CYS A 253 7.48 -19.47 0.86
N GLN A 254 6.65 -19.09 -0.11
CA GLN A 254 7.02 -18.36 -1.32
C GLN A 254 6.49 -16.93 -1.26
N ASN A 255 7.34 -16.05 -0.75
CA ASN A 255 7.08 -14.61 -0.72
C ASN A 255 7.60 -13.95 -2.00
N ILE A 256 6.72 -13.22 -2.69
CA ILE A 256 6.99 -12.53 -3.95
C ILE A 256 6.71 -11.05 -3.76
N HIS A 257 7.76 -10.24 -3.86
CA HIS A 257 7.77 -8.79 -3.71
C HIS A 257 7.22 -8.29 -2.36
N THR A 258 7.20 -9.17 -1.36
CA THR A 258 6.83 -8.88 0.02
C THR A 258 7.75 -9.57 1.01
N PHE A 259 7.85 -8.97 2.19
CA PHE A 259 8.68 -9.40 3.29
C PHE A 259 7.83 -9.42 4.56
N PRO A 260 7.21 -10.55 4.90
CA PRO A 260 6.38 -10.68 6.09
C PRO A 260 7.22 -10.76 7.37
N VAL A 261 6.84 -9.97 8.37
CA VAL A 261 7.44 -9.93 9.71
C VAL A 261 6.36 -9.85 10.77
N LEU A 262 6.63 -10.41 11.96
CA LEU A 262 5.76 -10.18 13.11
C LEU A 262 5.74 -8.69 13.45
N ALA A 263 4.59 -8.20 13.90
CA ALA A 263 4.42 -6.80 14.23
C ALA A 263 3.59 -6.62 15.50
N GLY A 264 3.59 -5.40 16.03
CA GLY A 264 2.90 -5.06 17.28
C GLY A 264 3.84 -5.07 18.48
N PRO A 265 3.31 -5.19 19.71
CA PRO A 265 4.13 -5.27 20.92
C PRO A 265 5.17 -6.39 20.82
N TYR A 266 6.38 -6.14 21.34
CA TYR A 266 7.46 -7.13 21.29
C TYR A 266 7.04 -8.46 21.92
N GLY A 267 7.25 -9.55 21.19
CA GLY A 267 6.86 -10.90 21.60
C GLY A 267 5.40 -11.27 21.26
N SER A 268 4.58 -10.33 20.77
CA SER A 268 3.24 -10.64 20.30
C SER A 268 3.27 -11.49 19.02
N ARG A 269 2.30 -12.38 18.89
CA ARG A 269 2.12 -13.22 17.69
C ARG A 269 0.76 -12.97 17.03
N GLU A 270 0.09 -11.89 17.41
CA GLU A 270 -1.27 -11.58 16.99
C GLU A 270 -1.31 -10.87 15.64
N HIS A 271 -0.21 -10.20 15.26
CA HIS A 271 -0.15 -9.42 14.03
C HIS A 271 1.07 -9.76 13.19
N LEU A 272 0.87 -9.68 11.88
CA LEU A 272 1.91 -9.80 10.87
C LEU A 272 1.81 -8.63 9.89
N LEU A 273 2.94 -8.00 9.60
CA LEU A 273 3.08 -6.96 8.59
C LEU A 273 3.79 -7.56 7.38
N SER A 274 3.13 -7.54 6.23
CA SER A 274 3.73 -7.84 4.94
C SER A 274 4.18 -6.56 4.27
N ALA A 275 5.47 -6.24 4.39
CA ALA A 275 6.05 -5.01 3.86
C ALA A 275 6.70 -5.24 2.47
N PRO A 276 6.75 -4.24 1.58
CA PRO A 276 7.46 -4.35 0.32
C PRO A 276 8.98 -4.17 0.45
N ILE A 277 9.50 -4.07 1.67
CA ILE A 277 10.92 -3.89 1.97
C ILE A 277 11.35 -4.85 3.08
N PRO A 278 12.64 -5.24 3.15
CA PRO A 278 13.15 -6.06 4.24
C PRO A 278 13.04 -5.35 5.59
N LEU A 279 12.52 -6.04 6.60
CA LEU A 279 12.40 -5.55 7.98
C LEU A 279 12.84 -6.65 8.97
N TYR A 280 12.99 -6.29 10.24
CA TYR A 280 13.03 -7.27 11.32
C TYR A 280 11.66 -7.42 11.96
N ASP A 281 11.44 -8.51 12.70
CA ASP A 281 10.25 -8.65 13.54
C ASP A 281 10.14 -7.51 14.55
N TYR A 282 8.90 -7.13 14.83
CA TYR A 282 8.52 -5.99 15.68
C TYR A 282 9.14 -4.68 15.20
N PRO A 283 9.01 -4.33 13.91
CA PRO A 283 9.56 -3.09 13.40
C PRO A 283 8.96 -1.93 14.18
N GLN A 284 9.83 -1.03 14.63
CA GLN A 284 9.41 0.21 15.25
C GLN A 284 9.49 1.29 14.18
N SER A 285 8.51 2.19 14.16
CA SER A 285 8.72 3.44 13.44
C SER A 285 9.83 4.17 14.18
N THR A 286 11.02 4.23 13.61
CA THR A 286 11.97 5.26 14.03
C THR A 286 11.22 6.59 13.89
N PRO A 287 11.20 7.46 14.90
CA PRO A 287 10.71 8.82 14.70
C PRO A 287 11.68 9.47 13.71
N CYS A 288 11.41 9.32 12.42
CA CYS A 288 12.01 10.15 11.40
C CYS A 288 11.51 11.55 11.71
N SER A 289 12.41 12.35 12.27
CA SER A 289 12.49 13.80 12.19
C SER A 289 11.18 14.42 11.75
N GLY A 290 10.27 14.60 12.71
CA GLY A 290 9.17 15.55 12.57
C GLY A 290 9.76 16.95 12.44
N GLY A 291 10.34 17.26 11.28
CA GLY A 291 10.43 18.62 10.80
C GLY A 291 9.00 19.05 10.51
N ASP A 292 8.41 19.69 11.50
CA ASP A 292 7.15 20.41 11.49
C ASP A 292 6.13 19.96 10.44
N ARG A 293 5.26 19.04 10.87
CA ARG A 293 3.93 18.93 10.28
C ARG A 293 3.05 20.06 10.82
N ARG A 294 3.45 21.31 10.55
CA ARG A 294 2.68 22.56 10.56
C ARG A 294 3.61 23.74 10.22
N ASP A 295 3.13 24.55 9.29
CA ASP A 295 3.41 25.97 9.09
C ASP A 295 4.55 26.47 8.18
N ALA A 296 4.13 27.04 7.04
CA ALA A 296 4.64 28.30 6.49
C ALA A 296 3.61 28.81 5.47
N THR A 297 2.42 29.15 5.93
CA THR A 297 1.53 30.06 5.19
C THR A 297 0.87 31.02 6.18
N GLU A 298 1.70 31.76 6.93
CA GLU A 298 1.23 32.94 7.65
C GLU A 298 2.35 33.99 7.74
N PRO A 299 2.15 35.21 7.22
CA PRO A 299 3.01 36.34 7.52
C PRO A 299 2.57 36.99 8.85
N LEU A 300 3.47 37.07 9.83
CA LEU A 300 3.29 37.94 10.99
C LEU A 300 3.61 39.40 10.62
N PRO A 301 2.87 40.38 11.18
CA PRO A 301 3.02 41.79 10.85
C PRO A 301 4.25 42.40 11.54
N VAL A 302 4.86 43.38 10.86
CA VAL A 302 5.65 44.46 11.48
C VAL A 302 5.13 45.78 10.94
#